data_AF-A0A9D2HGU3-F1
#
_entry.id   AF-A0A9D2HGU3-F1
#
_cell.length_a   1.000
_cell.length_b   1.000
_cell.length_c   1.000
_cell.angle_alpha   90.00
_cell.angle_beta   90.00
_cell.angle_gamma   90.00
#
_symmetry.space_group_name_H-M   'P 1'
#
loop_
_entity.id
_entity.type
_entity.pdbx_description
1 polymer ?
#
loop_
_entity_poly.entity_id
_entity_poly.type
_entity_poly.pdbx_seq_one_letter_code
_entity_poly.pdbx_strand_id
1 'polypeptide(L)'
;MDDGLVLGLDLCDTHTRITCMEEDDGKTWAVPTVICKKKNEDQWFIGEDAYAHVLTGTGTLVDKILSQVLKDGTATIDGIRFEAKELLKRFLGEVLNLPAKERNTNRIKELTVAVRDFNIKLKEAIEDCAASLGMEREHVHVISHTESFVYYTLSQKRDVWSNLVGMFDLEEESLRYYELKVQRGMRKNTVTAEYEKMEEGFNLDILENESGAKLADKILSSFGERMMGKKLYSALILCGHGFKSQDWAPEFMQLACSKRRVFLEEDLFAKGAAYKAADYQSGGTKFPYICLCEGRLKYTVSVNVLLKERESQLVLAAAGENWYEARSTVELLTDDQDYVEFQITSVDQKKKKTVKIQLEGFPVRPDRTTRIQVSVGFLDEHTMSVGIEDRGFGDIFPATDASVRQEVMI
;
A
#
# COMPACT_ATOMS: atom_id res chain seq x y z
N MET A 1 8.37 23.05 20.80
CA MET A 1 7.96 21.81 20.12
C MET A 1 8.18 22.06 18.65
N ASP A 2 8.74 21.09 17.94
CA ASP A 2 9.21 21.32 16.58
C ASP A 2 7.98 21.51 15.65
N ASP A 3 7.82 22.69 15.04
CA ASP A 3 6.59 23.14 14.35
C ASP A 3 6.50 22.63 12.91
N GLY A 4 6.02 21.40 12.71
CA GLY A 4 5.78 20.89 11.36
C GLY A 4 4.74 19.78 11.34
N LEU A 5 4.11 19.61 10.17
CA LEU A 5 2.94 18.77 9.97
C LEU A 5 3.33 17.30 9.80
N VAL A 6 2.58 16.41 10.43
CA VAL A 6 2.63 14.97 10.20
C VAL A 6 1.32 14.58 9.53
N LEU A 7 1.41 14.14 8.27
CA LEU A 7 0.28 14.05 7.37
C LEU A 7 0.06 12.61 6.88
N GLY A 8 -1.19 12.17 6.92
CA GLY A 8 -1.67 11.01 6.19
C GLY A 8 -2.58 11.44 5.06
N LEU A 9 -2.39 10.90 3.87
CA LEU A 9 -3.19 11.19 2.68
C LEU A 9 -3.81 9.89 2.18
N ASP A 10 -5.12 9.84 2.00
CA ASP A 10 -5.79 8.86 1.16
C ASP A 10 -5.98 9.46 -0.23
N LEU A 11 -5.37 8.85 -1.24
CA LEU A 11 -5.35 9.35 -2.61
C LEU A 11 -5.94 8.31 -3.57
N CYS A 12 -7.12 8.60 -4.13
CA CYS A 12 -7.73 7.83 -5.21
C CYS A 12 -8.31 8.75 -6.29
N ASP A 13 -8.75 8.19 -7.43
CA ASP A 13 -9.27 8.99 -8.56
C ASP A 13 -10.60 9.71 -8.28
N THR A 14 -11.36 9.30 -7.26
CA THR A 14 -12.67 9.88 -6.95
C THR A 14 -12.61 10.91 -5.83
N HIS A 15 -11.87 10.61 -4.77
CA HIS A 15 -11.73 11.49 -3.60
C HIS A 15 -10.31 11.47 -3.05
N THR A 16 -9.95 12.55 -2.38
CA THR A 16 -8.71 12.69 -1.62
C THR A 16 -9.05 13.16 -0.22
N ARG A 17 -8.49 12.49 0.78
CA ARG A 17 -8.63 12.89 2.18
C ARG A 17 -7.25 13.08 2.77
N ILE A 18 -7.03 14.19 3.46
CA ILE A 18 -5.77 14.47 4.15
C ILE A 18 -6.05 14.62 5.63
N THR A 19 -5.36 13.86 6.46
CA THR A 19 -5.43 13.92 7.92
C THR A 19 -4.12 14.49 8.46
N CYS A 20 -4.21 15.56 9.25
CA CYS A 20 -3.09 16.07 10.04
C CYS A 20 -3.15 15.47 11.44
N MET A 21 -2.06 14.81 11.87
CA MET A 21 -1.99 14.17 13.19
C MET A 21 -2.03 15.19 14.33
N GLU A 22 -2.83 14.87 15.34
CA GLU A 22 -3.01 15.61 16.60
C GLU A 22 -3.09 14.60 17.77
N GLU A 23 -3.17 15.07 19.01
CA GLU A 23 -3.09 14.20 20.20
C GLU A 23 -4.22 13.16 20.29
N ASP A 24 -5.45 13.49 19.88
CA ASP A 24 -6.61 12.62 20.14
C ASP A 24 -7.27 11.97 18.91
N ASP A 25 -7.31 12.59 17.72
CA ASP A 25 -7.90 11.94 16.51
C ASP A 25 -7.47 12.51 15.15
N GLY A 26 -6.64 13.57 15.15
CA GLY A 26 -6.27 14.31 13.94
C GLY A 26 -7.45 15.05 13.30
N LYS A 27 -7.15 16.07 12.49
CA LYS A 27 -8.16 16.74 11.66
C LYS A 27 -8.06 16.25 10.22
N THR A 28 -9.21 15.91 9.62
CA THR A 28 -9.29 15.51 8.22
C THR A 28 -9.94 16.59 7.35
N TRP A 29 -9.38 16.80 6.16
CA TRP A 29 -10.01 17.54 5.07
C TRP A 29 -10.29 16.57 3.93
N ALA A 30 -11.47 16.67 3.31
CA ALA A 30 -11.88 15.84 2.20
C ALA A 30 -12.19 16.72 0.99
N VAL A 31 -11.69 16.31 -0.18
CA VAL A 31 -11.95 16.97 -1.46
C VAL A 31 -12.12 15.93 -2.56
N PRO A 32 -13.00 16.14 -3.54
CA PRO A 32 -13.00 15.37 -4.78
C PRO A 32 -11.63 15.45 -5.48
N THR A 33 -11.15 14.34 -6.06
CA THR A 33 -9.85 14.29 -6.77
C THR A 33 -9.97 14.86 -8.18
N VAL A 34 -10.19 16.17 -8.23
CA VAL A 34 -10.32 16.93 -9.45
C VAL A 34 -9.49 18.20 -9.36
N ILE A 35 -9.00 18.64 -10.51
CA ILE A 35 -8.28 19.91 -10.63
C ILE A 35 -8.89 20.72 -11.78
N CYS A 36 -9.08 22.01 -11.57
CA CYS A 36 -9.63 22.92 -12.56
C CYS A 36 -8.66 24.08 -12.78
N LYS A 37 -8.36 24.37 -14.05
CA LYS A 37 -7.68 25.61 -14.43
C LYS A 37 -8.73 26.63 -14.84
N LYS A 38 -8.64 27.84 -14.29
CA LYS A 38 -9.46 28.97 -14.71
C LYS A 38 -9.04 29.44 -16.10
N LYS A 39 -10.01 29.66 -16.99
CA LYS A 39 -9.78 30.05 -18.37
C LYS A 39 -9.07 31.40 -18.43
N ASN A 40 -8.08 31.49 -19.31
CA ASN A 40 -7.28 32.71 -19.55
C ASN A 40 -6.46 33.20 -18.34
N GLU A 41 -6.40 32.45 -17.24
CA GLU A 41 -5.63 32.77 -16.04
C GLU A 41 -4.75 31.56 -15.66
N ASP A 42 -3.65 31.78 -14.92
CA ASP A 42 -2.84 30.70 -14.35
C ASP A 42 -3.25 30.42 -12.90
N GLN A 43 -4.55 30.32 -12.66
CA GLN A 43 -5.15 29.98 -11.37
C GLN A 43 -5.73 28.58 -11.42
N TRP A 44 -5.48 27.81 -10.37
CA TRP A 44 -5.87 26.42 -10.24
C TRP A 44 -6.71 26.21 -8.98
N PHE A 45 -7.70 25.35 -9.09
CA PHE A 45 -8.67 25.06 -8.04
C PHE A 45 -8.84 23.54 -7.93
N ILE A 46 -9.18 23.07 -6.72
CA ILE A 46 -9.45 21.65 -6.44
C ILE A 46 -10.82 21.49 -5.79
N GLY A 47 -11.36 20.27 -5.80
CA GLY A 47 -12.61 19.92 -5.10
C GLY A 47 -13.82 20.78 -5.51
N GLU A 48 -14.59 21.26 -4.54
CA GLU A 48 -15.83 22.01 -4.79
C GLU A 48 -15.60 23.32 -5.56
N ASP A 49 -14.50 24.03 -5.28
CA ASP A 49 -14.16 25.26 -6.01
C ASP A 49 -13.87 24.98 -7.49
N ALA A 50 -13.26 23.82 -7.78
CA ALA A 50 -13.04 23.37 -9.16
C ALA A 50 -14.37 23.17 -9.90
N TYR A 51 -15.36 22.53 -9.26
CA TYR A 51 -16.70 22.36 -9.83
C TYR A 51 -17.43 23.69 -10.02
N ALA A 52 -17.33 24.62 -9.07
CA ALA A 52 -17.95 25.95 -9.18
C ALA A 52 -17.46 26.73 -10.42
N HIS A 53 -16.16 26.64 -10.74
CA HIS A 53 -15.60 27.26 -11.94
C HIS A 53 -16.11 26.60 -13.24
N VAL A 54 -16.35 25.30 -13.23
CA VAL A 54 -16.91 24.58 -14.38
C VAL A 54 -18.38 24.93 -14.59
N LEU A 55 -19.18 24.96 -13.52
CA LEU A 55 -20.61 25.32 -13.55
C LEU A 55 -20.83 26.74 -14.08
N THR A 56 -19.92 27.66 -13.78
CA THR A 56 -19.96 29.05 -14.29
C THR A 56 -19.34 29.21 -15.68
N GLY A 57 -18.84 28.12 -16.29
CA GLY A 57 -18.18 28.13 -17.60
C GLY A 57 -16.80 28.81 -17.61
N THR A 58 -16.25 29.13 -16.44
CA THR A 58 -15.01 29.89 -16.25
C THR A 58 -13.77 29.01 -16.09
N GLY A 59 -13.92 27.69 -16.01
CA GLY A 59 -12.80 26.76 -15.86
C GLY A 59 -12.91 25.51 -16.74
N THR A 60 -11.81 24.77 -16.81
CA THR A 60 -11.70 23.46 -17.48
C THR A 60 -11.28 22.43 -16.44
N LEU A 61 -12.13 21.43 -16.21
CA LEU A 61 -11.91 20.35 -15.24
C LEU A 61 -11.02 19.26 -15.82
N VAL A 62 -10.19 18.66 -14.97
CA VAL A 62 -9.55 17.37 -15.19
C VAL A 62 -9.81 16.47 -13.99
N ASP A 63 -10.27 15.26 -14.26
CA ASP A 63 -10.50 14.18 -13.30
C ASP A 63 -9.58 12.98 -13.60
N LYS A 64 -9.72 11.90 -12.83
CA LYS A 64 -9.00 10.63 -13.03
C LYS A 64 -7.48 10.81 -13.18
N ILE A 65 -6.92 11.73 -12.39
CA ILE A 65 -5.53 12.17 -12.49
C ILE A 65 -4.57 10.99 -12.30
N LEU A 66 -4.84 10.09 -11.34
CA LEU A 66 -3.99 8.94 -11.06
C LEU A 66 -4.05 7.92 -12.21
N SER A 67 -5.25 7.62 -12.72
CA SER A 67 -5.42 6.79 -13.91
C SER A 67 -4.65 7.33 -15.12
N GLN A 68 -4.61 8.65 -15.29
CA GLN A 68 -3.84 9.29 -16.37
C GLN A 68 -2.33 9.19 -16.10
N VAL A 69 -1.85 9.35 -14.86
CA VAL A 69 -0.44 9.16 -14.50
C VAL A 69 0.03 7.74 -14.84
N LEU A 70 -0.77 6.72 -14.51
CA LEU A 70 -0.43 5.33 -14.83
C LEU A 70 -0.32 5.08 -16.35
N LYS A 71 -1.05 5.84 -17.17
CA LYS A 71 -1.09 5.71 -18.64
C LYS A 71 -0.16 6.66 -19.39
N ASP A 72 0.68 7.44 -18.71
CA ASP A 72 1.44 8.56 -19.31
C ASP A 72 0.53 9.53 -20.09
N GLY A 73 -0.67 9.72 -19.56
CA GLY A 73 -1.73 10.51 -20.16
C GLY A 73 -1.44 12.01 -20.09
N THR A 74 -2.21 12.76 -20.88
CA THR A 74 -2.15 14.23 -20.90
C THR A 74 -3.53 14.83 -21.02
N ALA A 75 -3.74 16.00 -20.43
CA ALA A 75 -4.94 16.81 -20.64
C ALA A 75 -4.60 18.07 -21.43
N THR A 76 -5.47 18.47 -22.35
CA THR A 76 -5.31 19.74 -23.08
C THR A 76 -6.26 20.77 -22.47
N ILE A 77 -5.71 21.83 -21.89
CA ILE A 77 -6.46 22.88 -21.21
C ILE A 77 -6.07 24.23 -21.82
N ASP A 78 -7.06 24.96 -22.33
CA ASP A 78 -6.84 26.24 -23.03
C ASP A 78 -5.78 26.16 -24.14
N GLY A 79 -5.75 25.04 -24.88
CA GLY A 79 -4.77 24.81 -25.96
C GLY A 79 -3.36 24.43 -25.49
N ILE A 80 -3.12 24.32 -24.18
CA ILE A 80 -1.86 23.88 -23.59
C ILE A 80 -1.98 22.43 -23.18
N ARG A 81 -1.02 21.60 -23.59
CA ARG A 81 -0.93 20.20 -23.19
C ARG A 81 -0.21 20.08 -21.84
N PHE A 82 -0.87 19.47 -20.87
CA PHE A 82 -0.33 19.16 -19.55
C PHE A 82 -0.15 17.66 -19.39
N GLU A 83 1.02 17.25 -18.89
CA GLU A 83 1.25 15.87 -18.47
C GLU A 83 0.48 15.56 -17.19
N ALA A 84 -0.04 14.33 -17.06
CA ALA A 84 -0.78 13.92 -15.88
C ALA A 84 0.03 14.06 -14.58
N LYS A 85 1.35 13.82 -14.64
CA LYS A 85 2.25 14.01 -13.50
C LYS A 85 2.35 15.48 -13.06
N GLU A 86 2.32 16.42 -14.01
CA GLU A 86 2.30 17.85 -13.70
C GLU A 86 0.99 18.26 -13.04
N LEU A 87 -0.14 17.69 -13.49
CA LEU A 87 -1.45 17.91 -12.88
C LEU A 87 -1.52 17.32 -11.48
N LEU A 88 -0.97 16.11 -11.28
CA LEU A 88 -0.85 15.48 -9.96
C LEU A 88 -0.04 16.35 -8.99
N LYS A 89 1.11 16.89 -9.44
CA LYS A 89 1.94 17.79 -8.61
C LYS A 89 1.15 19.01 -8.16
N ARG A 90 0.41 19.66 -9.06
CA ARG A 90 -0.42 20.83 -8.74
C ARG A 90 -1.53 20.48 -7.77
N PHE A 91 -2.22 19.36 -8.02
CA PHE A 91 -3.28 18.87 -7.16
C PHE A 91 -2.76 18.59 -5.73
N LEU A 92 -1.65 17.86 -5.61
CA LEU A 92 -1.01 17.58 -4.31
C LEU A 92 -0.57 18.86 -3.61
N GLY A 93 -0.04 19.85 -4.34
CA GLY A 93 0.30 21.16 -3.78
C GLY A 93 -0.90 21.86 -3.13
N GLU A 94 -2.05 21.88 -3.81
CA GLU A 94 -3.28 22.47 -3.27
C GLU A 94 -3.86 21.66 -2.10
N VAL A 95 -3.80 20.32 -2.15
CA VAL A 95 -4.27 19.46 -1.05
C VAL A 95 -3.41 19.65 0.21
N LEU A 96 -2.08 19.66 0.07
CA LEU A 96 -1.16 19.90 1.18
C LEU A 96 -1.30 21.32 1.76
N ASN A 97 -1.75 22.28 0.94
CA ASN A 97 -2.04 23.64 1.40
C ASN A 97 -3.26 23.72 2.34
N LEU A 98 -4.18 22.75 2.33
CA LEU A 98 -5.35 22.73 3.21
C LEU A 98 -4.95 22.75 4.70
N PRO A 99 -4.20 21.75 5.23
CA PRO A 99 -3.70 21.81 6.60
C PRO A 99 -2.69 22.94 6.81
N ALA A 100 -1.85 23.24 5.80
CA ALA A 100 -0.79 24.25 5.94
C ALA A 100 -1.33 25.66 6.21
N LYS A 101 -2.40 26.06 5.50
CA LYS A 101 -3.07 27.36 5.70
C LYS A 101 -3.69 27.45 7.10
N GLU A 102 -4.36 26.39 7.53
CA GLU A 102 -5.01 26.38 8.84
C GLU A 102 -4.01 26.37 10.01
N ARG A 103 -2.87 25.68 9.82
CA ARG A 103 -1.81 25.57 10.83
C ARG A 103 -0.74 26.65 10.73
N ASN A 104 -0.86 27.54 9.75
CA ASN A 104 0.08 28.62 9.48
C ASN A 104 1.55 28.14 9.39
N THR A 105 1.76 26.96 8.76
CA THR A 105 3.09 26.38 8.52
C THR A 105 3.07 25.57 7.23
N ASN A 106 4.11 25.71 6.42
CA ASN A 106 4.33 24.91 5.22
C ASN A 106 5.34 23.77 5.44
N ARG A 107 5.88 23.64 6.67
CA ARG A 107 6.85 22.59 6.99
C ARG A 107 6.11 21.28 7.20
N ILE A 108 6.35 20.33 6.31
CA ILE A 108 5.89 18.95 6.45
C ILE A 108 7.06 18.13 7.01
N LYS A 109 6.85 17.47 8.14
CA LYS A 109 7.84 16.58 8.75
C LYS A 109 7.78 15.17 8.20
N GLU A 110 6.56 14.72 7.92
CA GLU A 110 6.30 13.36 7.48
C GLU A 110 5.02 13.33 6.66
N LEU A 111 5.06 12.67 5.51
CA LEU A 111 3.91 12.44 4.65
C LEU A 111 3.81 10.95 4.31
N THR A 112 2.72 10.32 4.70
CA THR A 112 2.37 8.98 4.21
C THR A 112 1.14 9.07 3.30
N VAL A 113 1.23 8.52 2.10
CA VAL A 113 0.14 8.46 1.11
C VAL A 113 -0.36 7.03 0.97
N ALA A 114 -1.58 6.77 1.39
CA ALA A 114 -2.32 5.54 1.12
C ALA A 114 -2.96 5.60 -0.28
N VAL A 115 -2.71 4.56 -1.08
CA VAL A 115 -3.30 4.40 -2.41
C VAL A 115 -4.11 3.11 -2.50
N ARG A 116 -5.18 3.14 -3.28
CA ARG A 116 -6.15 2.03 -3.39
C ARG A 116 -5.56 0.77 -4.00
N ASP A 117 -4.82 0.92 -5.09
CA ASP A 117 -4.16 -0.17 -5.81
C ASP A 117 -2.68 0.20 -5.90
N PHE A 118 -1.84 -0.46 -5.11
CA PHE A 118 -0.42 -0.13 -5.06
C PHE A 118 0.26 -0.37 -6.41
N ASN A 119 1.01 0.63 -6.89
CA ASN A 119 1.75 0.55 -8.14
C ASN A 119 3.06 1.35 -8.06
N ILE A 120 4.17 0.77 -8.50
CA ILE A 120 5.49 1.43 -8.45
C ILE A 120 5.54 2.72 -9.24
N LYS A 121 4.92 2.76 -10.43
CA LYS A 121 4.87 3.97 -11.25
C LYS A 121 4.11 5.09 -10.55
N LEU A 122 3.01 4.77 -9.87
CA LEU A 122 2.26 5.76 -9.09
C LEU A 122 3.07 6.21 -7.86
N LYS A 123 3.72 5.28 -7.15
CA LYS A 123 4.61 5.59 -6.04
C LYS A 123 5.71 6.58 -6.45
N GLU A 124 6.46 6.26 -7.50
CA GLU A 124 7.54 7.11 -8.02
C GLU A 124 7.00 8.49 -8.46
N ALA A 125 5.82 8.53 -9.09
CA ALA A 125 5.18 9.78 -9.45
C ALA A 125 4.83 10.65 -8.23
N ILE A 126 4.29 10.05 -7.17
CA ILE A 126 3.98 10.74 -5.90
C ILE A 126 5.26 11.24 -5.25
N GLU A 127 6.31 10.42 -5.15
CA GLU A 127 7.60 10.79 -4.56
C GLU A 127 8.28 11.93 -5.32
N ASP A 128 8.24 11.90 -6.65
CA ASP A 128 8.79 12.99 -7.47
C ASP A 128 7.97 14.27 -7.38
N CYS A 129 6.63 14.17 -7.28
CA CYS A 129 5.78 15.33 -7.02
C CYS A 129 6.10 15.94 -5.65
N ALA A 130 6.23 15.09 -4.63
CA ALA A 130 6.57 15.52 -3.28
C ALA A 130 7.95 16.20 -3.21
N ALA A 131 8.96 15.63 -3.88
CA ALA A 131 10.27 16.25 -4.01
C ALA A 131 10.20 17.61 -4.72
N SER A 132 9.39 17.73 -5.76
CA SER A 132 9.17 19.00 -6.48
C SER A 132 8.45 20.05 -5.62
N LEU A 133 7.72 19.62 -4.59
CA LEU A 133 7.06 20.46 -3.59
C LEU A 133 7.96 20.77 -2.38
N GLY A 134 9.24 20.35 -2.42
CA GLY A 134 10.25 20.68 -1.41
C GLY A 134 10.33 19.71 -0.24
N MET A 135 9.71 18.53 -0.33
CA MET A 135 9.85 17.47 0.69
C MET A 135 11.05 16.57 0.38
N GLU A 136 11.78 16.17 1.41
CA GLU A 136 12.86 15.19 1.28
C GLU A 136 12.30 13.78 1.13
N ARG A 137 12.93 12.95 0.27
CA ARG A 137 12.43 11.61 -0.06
C ARG A 137 12.31 10.69 1.17
N GLU A 138 13.14 10.89 2.19
CA GLU A 138 13.10 10.10 3.42
C GLU A 138 11.87 10.37 4.30
N HIS A 139 11.15 11.47 4.05
CA HIS A 139 9.94 11.89 4.77
C HIS A 139 8.65 11.67 3.97
N VAL A 140 8.73 10.92 2.87
CA VAL A 140 7.60 10.66 1.97
C VAL A 140 7.48 9.16 1.79
N HIS A 141 6.32 8.63 2.14
CA HIS A 141 6.04 7.20 2.10
C HIS A 141 4.75 6.93 1.33
N VAL A 142 4.72 5.84 0.55
CA VAL A 142 3.52 5.40 -0.15
C VAL A 142 3.17 4.00 0.32
N ILE A 143 1.90 3.80 0.70
CA ILE A 143 1.39 2.54 1.24
C ILE A 143 0.10 2.13 0.54
N SER A 144 -0.24 0.85 0.61
CA SER A 144 -1.54 0.38 0.14
C SER A 144 -2.66 0.75 1.13
N HIS A 145 -3.91 0.77 0.65
CA HIS A 145 -5.11 0.83 1.47
C HIS A 145 -5.14 -0.28 2.53
N THR A 146 -4.71 -1.51 2.18
CA THR A 146 -4.61 -2.60 3.17
C THR A 146 -3.62 -2.31 4.29
N GLU A 147 -2.48 -1.68 3.99
CA GLU A 147 -1.53 -1.28 5.03
C GLU A 147 -2.08 -0.15 5.90
N SER A 148 -2.71 0.84 5.28
CA SER A 148 -3.37 1.92 6.04
C SER A 148 -4.45 1.37 6.99
N PHE A 149 -5.25 0.41 6.53
CA PHE A 149 -6.23 -0.31 7.35
C PHE A 149 -5.60 -1.04 8.53
N VAL A 150 -4.38 -1.58 8.37
CA VAL A 150 -3.61 -2.16 9.49
C VAL A 150 -3.27 -1.11 10.53
N TYR A 151 -2.66 0.02 10.13
CA TYR A 151 -2.27 1.07 11.08
C TYR A 151 -3.47 1.68 11.79
N TYR A 152 -4.57 1.92 11.06
CA TYR A 152 -5.83 2.37 11.65
C TYR A 152 -6.37 1.37 12.67
N THR A 153 -6.47 0.09 12.30
CA THR A 153 -7.09 -0.91 13.17
C THR A 153 -6.28 -1.14 14.45
N LEU A 154 -4.95 -1.15 14.34
CA LEU A 154 -4.05 -1.38 15.48
C LEU A 154 -3.92 -0.17 16.41
N SER A 155 -4.26 1.04 15.96
CA SER A 155 -4.34 2.23 16.83
C SER A 155 -5.61 2.23 17.68
N GLN A 156 -6.61 1.43 17.32
CA GLN A 156 -7.83 1.26 18.10
C GLN A 156 -7.59 0.44 19.37
N LYS A 157 -8.55 0.54 20.31
CA LYS A 157 -8.55 -0.28 21.53
C LYS A 157 -8.51 -1.78 21.20
N ARG A 158 -7.82 -2.55 22.05
CA ARG A 158 -7.53 -3.97 21.81
C ARG A 158 -8.78 -4.85 21.59
N ASP A 159 -9.94 -4.45 22.12
CA ASP A 159 -11.20 -5.16 21.96
C ASP A 159 -11.72 -5.11 20.51
N VAL A 160 -11.45 -4.03 19.78
CA VAL A 160 -11.84 -3.85 18.36
C VAL A 160 -11.22 -4.93 17.49
N TRP A 161 -9.97 -5.30 17.74
CA TRP A 161 -9.18 -6.26 16.97
C TRP A 161 -8.81 -7.50 17.80
N SER A 162 -9.75 -7.93 18.62
CA SER A 162 -9.64 -9.17 19.40
C SER A 162 -9.87 -10.44 18.56
N ASN A 163 -10.62 -10.33 17.46
CA ASN A 163 -10.81 -11.33 16.42
C ASN A 163 -10.59 -10.70 15.02
N LEU A 164 -11.23 -11.21 13.97
CA LEU A 164 -11.20 -10.58 12.66
C LEU A 164 -11.86 -9.20 12.71
N VAL A 165 -11.31 -8.28 11.93
CA VAL A 165 -11.91 -6.98 11.64
C VAL A 165 -12.23 -6.96 10.16
N GLY A 166 -13.51 -6.81 9.83
CA GLY A 166 -13.94 -6.63 8.45
C GLY A 166 -14.16 -5.15 8.16
N MET A 167 -13.98 -4.73 6.92
CA MET A 167 -14.38 -3.40 6.47
C MET A 167 -15.06 -3.50 5.10
N PHE A 168 -16.24 -2.89 4.99
CA PHE A 168 -16.90 -2.67 3.72
C PHE A 168 -16.63 -1.24 3.27
N ASP A 169 -15.96 -1.11 2.14
CA ASP A 169 -15.65 0.15 1.48
C ASP A 169 -16.54 0.27 0.24
N LEU A 170 -17.55 1.15 0.31
CA LEU A 170 -18.51 1.36 -0.75
C LEU A 170 -18.40 2.79 -1.29
N GLU A 171 -17.71 2.91 -2.41
CA GLU A 171 -17.53 4.13 -3.19
C GLU A 171 -18.44 4.12 -4.43
N GLU A 172 -18.50 5.25 -5.14
CA GLU A 172 -19.45 5.53 -6.22
C GLU A 172 -19.62 4.41 -7.25
N GLU A 173 -18.50 3.78 -7.67
CA GLU A 173 -18.49 2.69 -8.65
C GLU A 173 -17.76 1.43 -8.15
N SER A 174 -17.51 1.31 -6.84
CA SER A 174 -16.68 0.23 -6.30
C SER A 174 -17.10 -0.20 -4.90
N LEU A 175 -17.37 -1.50 -4.77
CA LEU A 175 -17.53 -2.17 -3.48
C LEU A 175 -16.31 -3.08 -3.24
N ARG A 176 -15.58 -2.81 -2.15
CA ARG A 176 -14.47 -3.66 -1.67
C ARG A 176 -14.74 -4.12 -0.26
N TYR A 177 -14.34 -5.35 0.03
CA TYR A 177 -14.30 -5.89 1.38
C TYR A 177 -12.85 -6.09 1.80
N TYR A 178 -12.48 -5.57 2.96
CA TYR A 178 -11.17 -5.80 3.56
C TYR A 178 -11.33 -6.68 4.81
N GLU A 179 -10.38 -7.59 5.02
CA GLU A 179 -10.33 -8.45 6.21
C GLU A 179 -8.96 -8.35 6.86
N LEU A 180 -8.93 -8.06 8.15
CA LEU A 180 -7.72 -8.02 8.94
C LEU A 180 -7.74 -9.07 10.05
N LYS A 181 -6.61 -9.73 10.24
CA LYS A 181 -6.39 -10.72 11.29
C LYS A 181 -5.05 -10.49 11.99
N VAL A 182 -5.08 -10.45 13.32
CA VAL A 182 -3.85 -10.49 14.13
C VAL A 182 -3.60 -11.90 14.65
N GLN A 183 -2.49 -12.50 14.26
CA GLN A 183 -2.04 -13.81 14.72
C GLN A 183 -0.88 -13.67 15.72
N ARG A 184 -0.97 -14.38 16.84
CA ARG A 184 0.14 -14.47 17.79
C ARG A 184 1.23 -15.36 17.21
N GLY A 185 2.44 -14.80 17.08
CA GLY A 185 3.64 -15.56 16.73
C GLY A 185 4.52 -15.79 17.96
N MET A 186 5.47 -16.73 17.86
CA MET A 186 6.39 -17.05 18.96
C MET A 186 7.35 -15.90 19.32
N ARG A 187 7.73 -15.07 18.34
CA ARG A 187 8.67 -13.94 18.54
C ARG A 187 8.02 -12.58 18.30
N LYS A 188 7.25 -12.45 17.22
CA LYS A 188 6.49 -11.25 16.86
C LYS A 188 5.10 -11.66 16.42
N ASN A 189 4.12 -10.79 16.69
CA ASN A 189 2.77 -10.97 16.16
C ASN A 189 2.77 -10.64 14.67
N THR A 190 1.97 -11.38 13.91
CA THR A 190 1.74 -11.14 12.49
C THR A 190 0.37 -10.51 12.32
N VAL A 191 0.28 -9.55 11.42
CA VAL A 191 -0.99 -8.94 11.04
C VAL A 191 -1.14 -9.14 9.55
N THR A 192 -2.21 -9.82 9.15
CA THR A 192 -2.55 -10.05 7.75
C THR A 192 -3.74 -9.18 7.40
N ALA A 193 -3.65 -8.43 6.30
CA ALA A 193 -4.76 -7.66 5.75
C ALA A 193 -4.87 -7.93 4.25
N GLU A 194 -6.06 -8.31 3.81
CA GLU A 194 -6.36 -8.62 2.40
C GLU A 194 -7.66 -7.93 2.00
N TYR A 195 -7.90 -7.81 0.70
CA TYR A 195 -9.15 -7.28 0.18
C TYR A 195 -9.70 -8.16 -0.95
N GLU A 196 -11.01 -8.09 -1.11
CA GLU A 196 -11.77 -8.71 -2.18
C GLU A 196 -12.63 -7.61 -2.83
N LYS A 197 -12.50 -7.47 -4.16
CA LYS A 197 -13.31 -6.54 -4.93
C LYS A 197 -14.54 -7.26 -5.47
N MET A 198 -15.71 -6.61 -5.42
CA MET A 198 -16.87 -7.12 -6.14
C MET A 198 -16.62 -6.98 -7.65
N GLU A 199 -16.63 -8.11 -8.37
CA GLU A 199 -16.38 -8.15 -9.81
C GLU A 199 -17.51 -7.49 -10.60
N GLU A 200 -18.75 -7.79 -10.20
CA GLU A 200 -19.93 -7.09 -10.71
C GLU A 200 -19.88 -5.66 -10.18
N GLY A 201 -19.88 -4.64 -11.05
CA GLY A 201 -19.82 -3.25 -10.60
C GLY A 201 -21.01 -2.91 -9.68
N PHE A 202 -20.75 -2.20 -8.58
CA PHE A 202 -21.77 -1.62 -7.72
C PHE A 202 -21.73 -0.10 -7.93
N ASN A 203 -22.77 0.46 -8.55
CA ASN A 203 -22.90 1.91 -8.73
C ASN A 203 -23.98 2.46 -7.80
N LEU A 204 -23.67 3.53 -7.07
CA LEU A 204 -24.57 4.18 -6.12
C LEU A 204 -25.82 4.81 -6.76
N ASP A 205 -25.83 5.10 -8.05
CA ASP A 205 -27.00 5.58 -8.81
C ASP A 205 -28.20 4.64 -8.70
N ILE A 206 -27.95 3.34 -8.42
CA ILE A 206 -29.01 2.37 -8.15
C ILE A 206 -29.89 2.78 -6.94
N LEU A 207 -29.37 3.61 -6.03
CA LEU A 207 -30.06 4.06 -4.83
C LEU A 207 -31.06 5.21 -5.11
N GLU A 208 -31.07 5.79 -6.31
CA GLU A 208 -31.94 6.92 -6.67
C GLU A 208 -33.45 6.60 -6.60
N ASN A 209 -33.81 5.32 -6.63
CA ASN A 209 -35.20 4.88 -6.51
C ASN A 209 -35.34 3.68 -5.56
N GLU A 210 -36.54 3.52 -5.00
CA GLU A 210 -36.82 2.53 -3.96
C GLU A 210 -36.58 1.08 -4.42
N SER A 211 -36.88 0.76 -5.68
CA SER A 211 -36.68 -0.60 -6.20
C SER A 211 -35.20 -0.94 -6.35
N GLY A 212 -34.39 0.03 -6.79
CA GLY A 212 -32.96 -0.11 -6.89
C GLY A 212 -32.28 -0.17 -5.51
N ALA A 213 -32.72 0.64 -4.54
CA ALA A 213 -32.26 0.55 -3.16
C ALA A 213 -32.48 -0.85 -2.55
N LYS A 214 -33.67 -1.45 -2.76
CA LYS A 214 -33.95 -2.83 -2.31
C LYS A 214 -33.08 -3.88 -3.00
N LEU A 215 -32.74 -3.67 -4.27
CA LEU A 215 -31.84 -4.57 -5.00
C LEU A 215 -30.40 -4.42 -4.49
N ALA A 216 -29.96 -3.19 -4.28
CA ALA A 216 -28.66 -2.85 -3.72
C ALA A 216 -28.45 -3.48 -2.35
N ASP A 217 -29.44 -3.41 -1.46
CA ASP A 217 -29.40 -4.04 -0.14
C ASP A 217 -29.18 -5.55 -0.24
N LYS A 218 -29.90 -6.22 -1.14
CA LYS A 218 -29.74 -7.66 -1.39
C LYS A 218 -28.36 -8.03 -1.93
N ILE A 219 -27.83 -7.21 -2.85
CA ILE A 219 -26.49 -7.41 -3.42
C ILE A 219 -25.45 -7.26 -2.31
N LEU A 220 -25.51 -6.18 -1.54
CA LEU A 220 -24.56 -5.93 -0.45
C LEU A 220 -24.69 -7.00 0.65
N SER A 221 -25.90 -7.42 0.99
CA SER A 221 -26.16 -8.51 1.94
C SER A 221 -25.56 -9.83 1.47
N SER A 222 -25.80 -10.23 0.23
CA SER A 222 -25.25 -11.46 -0.34
C SER A 222 -23.72 -11.42 -0.41
N PHE A 223 -23.15 -10.27 -0.79
CA PHE A 223 -21.70 -10.06 -0.76
C PHE A 223 -21.14 -10.18 0.66
N GLY A 224 -21.79 -9.54 1.64
CA GLY A 224 -21.42 -9.62 3.04
C GLY A 224 -21.49 -11.04 3.61
N GLU A 225 -22.55 -11.80 3.32
CA GLU A 225 -22.68 -13.20 3.73
C GLU A 225 -21.54 -14.06 3.16
N ARG A 226 -21.21 -13.86 1.88
CA ARG A 226 -20.13 -14.59 1.20
C ARG A 226 -18.77 -14.29 1.80
N MET A 227 -18.44 -13.01 1.98
CA MET A 227 -17.14 -12.55 2.50
C MET A 227 -16.96 -12.95 3.97
N MET A 228 -17.99 -12.72 4.79
CA MET A 228 -17.89 -12.96 6.22
C MET A 228 -18.00 -14.44 6.58
N GLY A 229 -18.81 -15.20 5.84
CA GLY A 229 -19.06 -16.62 6.07
C GLY A 229 -19.40 -16.92 7.53
N LYS A 230 -18.81 -18.01 8.06
CA LYS A 230 -18.95 -18.42 9.48
C LYS A 230 -17.81 -17.89 10.36
N LYS A 231 -17.03 -16.91 9.87
CA LYS A 231 -15.86 -16.40 10.60
C LYS A 231 -16.30 -15.53 11.78
N LEU A 232 -15.45 -15.42 12.81
CA LEU A 232 -15.71 -14.63 14.00
C LEU A 232 -15.10 -13.23 13.86
N TYR A 233 -15.96 -12.21 13.94
CA TYR A 233 -15.57 -10.80 13.85
C TYR A 233 -15.77 -10.11 15.20
N SER A 234 -14.77 -9.35 15.63
CA SER A 234 -14.90 -8.44 16.78
C SER A 234 -15.48 -7.10 16.37
N ALA A 235 -15.18 -6.65 15.15
CA ALA A 235 -15.66 -5.40 14.59
C ALA A 235 -15.90 -5.49 13.09
N LEU A 236 -16.84 -4.69 12.61
CA LEU A 236 -16.95 -4.29 11.22
C LEU A 236 -16.80 -2.78 11.12
N ILE A 237 -16.19 -2.31 10.05
CA ILE A 237 -16.10 -0.89 9.70
C ILE A 237 -16.82 -0.68 8.38
N LEU A 238 -17.62 0.38 8.32
CA LEU A 238 -18.29 0.82 7.11
C LEU A 238 -17.61 2.12 6.68
N CYS A 239 -17.10 2.12 5.45
CA CYS A 239 -16.31 3.21 4.87
C CYS A 239 -16.84 3.55 3.46
N GLY A 240 -16.69 4.81 3.06
CA GLY A 240 -17.07 5.27 1.73
C GLY A 240 -18.49 5.84 1.62
N HIS A 241 -18.72 6.52 0.49
CA HIS A 241 -19.91 7.32 0.20
C HIS A 241 -21.23 6.57 0.37
N GLY A 242 -21.29 5.28 0.03
CA GLY A 242 -22.51 4.49 0.12
C GLY A 242 -23.00 4.25 1.55
N PHE A 243 -22.17 4.48 2.56
CA PHE A 243 -22.55 4.34 3.96
C PHE A 243 -22.80 5.68 4.68
N LYS A 244 -22.86 6.81 3.97
CA LYS A 244 -23.28 8.11 4.53
C LYS A 244 -24.69 8.05 5.14
N SER A 245 -25.57 7.28 4.52
CA SER A 245 -26.82 6.79 5.12
C SER A 245 -26.85 5.28 4.99
N GLN A 246 -27.33 4.58 6.02
CA GLN A 246 -27.52 3.13 6.01
C GLN A 246 -29.00 2.72 5.85
N ASP A 247 -29.90 3.69 5.68
CA ASP A 247 -31.35 3.46 5.61
C ASP A 247 -31.76 2.63 4.39
N TRP A 248 -30.95 2.68 3.33
CA TRP A 248 -31.17 1.91 2.12
C TRP A 248 -30.82 0.42 2.28
N ALA A 249 -30.06 0.04 3.31
CA ALA A 249 -29.49 -1.31 3.47
C ALA A 249 -29.94 -2.05 4.76
N PRO A 250 -31.24 -2.11 5.11
CA PRO A 250 -31.69 -2.71 6.36
C PRO A 250 -31.35 -4.21 6.50
N GLU A 251 -31.40 -5.00 5.43
CA GLU A 251 -31.03 -6.43 5.46
C GLU A 251 -29.52 -6.57 5.77
N PHE A 252 -28.69 -5.78 5.09
CA PHE A 252 -27.25 -5.79 5.33
C PHE A 252 -26.91 -5.31 6.74
N MET A 253 -27.56 -4.27 7.24
CA MET A 253 -27.31 -3.77 8.59
C MET A 253 -27.72 -4.80 9.66
N GLN A 254 -28.79 -5.57 9.44
CA GLN A 254 -29.14 -6.69 10.32
C GLN A 254 -28.04 -7.77 10.33
N LEU A 255 -27.48 -8.09 9.17
CA LEU A 255 -26.32 -8.97 9.06
C LEU A 255 -25.11 -8.36 9.80
N ALA A 256 -24.70 -7.15 9.44
CA ALA A 256 -23.49 -6.49 9.94
C ALA A 256 -23.51 -6.32 11.47
N CYS A 257 -24.63 -5.91 12.05
CA CYS A 257 -24.76 -5.63 13.49
C CYS A 257 -24.98 -6.87 14.36
N SER A 258 -25.06 -8.07 13.79
CA SER A 258 -25.33 -9.29 14.56
C SER A 258 -24.13 -9.68 15.44
N LYS A 259 -24.25 -9.41 16.75
CA LYS A 259 -23.31 -9.81 17.84
C LYS A 259 -21.89 -9.22 17.73
N ARG A 260 -21.72 -8.08 17.07
CA ARG A 260 -20.42 -7.40 16.88
C ARG A 260 -20.58 -5.88 16.85
N ARG A 261 -19.48 -5.17 17.05
CA ARG A 261 -19.44 -3.70 16.97
C ARG A 261 -19.35 -3.29 15.50
N VAL A 262 -20.10 -2.27 15.11
CA VAL A 262 -20.05 -1.68 13.77
C VAL A 262 -19.67 -0.21 13.94
N PHE A 263 -18.70 0.24 13.15
CA PHE A 263 -18.18 1.60 13.14
C PHE A 263 -18.39 2.23 11.77
N LEU A 264 -18.61 3.54 11.73
CA LEU A 264 -18.64 4.35 10.51
C LEU A 264 -17.39 5.21 10.50
N GLU A 265 -16.51 5.00 9.52
CA GLU A 265 -15.23 5.71 9.44
C GLU A 265 -14.90 6.04 7.99
N GLU A 266 -15.33 7.21 7.52
CA GLU A 266 -15.09 7.68 6.15
C GLU A 266 -13.61 7.99 5.88
N ASP A 267 -12.86 8.38 6.91
CA ASP A 267 -11.49 8.87 6.78
C ASP A 267 -10.43 7.82 7.15
N LEU A 268 -10.84 6.54 7.20
CA LEU A 268 -10.02 5.46 7.74
C LEU A 268 -8.64 5.38 7.08
N PHE A 269 -8.57 5.45 5.75
CA PHE A 269 -7.30 5.32 5.03
C PHE A 269 -6.38 6.53 5.22
N ALA A 270 -6.93 7.74 5.38
CA ALA A 270 -6.14 8.94 5.66
C ALA A 270 -5.62 8.90 7.10
N LYS A 271 -6.48 8.53 8.07
CA LYS A 271 -6.09 8.33 9.47
C LYS A 271 -5.03 7.23 9.64
N GLY A 272 -5.21 6.08 8.97
CA GLY A 272 -4.25 4.98 8.98
C GLY A 272 -2.87 5.39 8.46
N ALA A 273 -2.83 6.13 7.35
CA ALA A 273 -1.61 6.72 6.83
C ALA A 273 -1.00 7.73 7.82
N ALA A 274 -1.83 8.53 8.47
CA ALA A 274 -1.39 9.53 9.44
C ALA A 274 -0.77 8.89 10.69
N TYR A 275 -1.34 7.78 11.19
CA TYR A 275 -0.75 6.98 12.27
C TYR A 275 0.61 6.40 11.88
N LYS A 276 0.77 5.94 10.63
CA LYS A 276 2.06 5.47 10.12
C LYS A 276 3.08 6.62 10.05
N ALA A 277 2.69 7.78 9.55
CA ALA A 277 3.53 8.97 9.55
C ALA A 277 3.97 9.36 10.98
N ALA A 278 3.06 9.31 11.96
CA ALA A 278 3.41 9.55 13.36
C ALA A 278 4.36 8.48 13.94
N ASP A 279 4.28 7.23 13.48
CA ASP A 279 5.16 6.14 13.92
C ASP A 279 6.62 6.42 13.54
N TYR A 280 6.88 6.91 12.31
CA TYR A 280 8.21 7.30 11.84
C TYR A 280 8.87 8.37 12.72
N GLN A 281 8.07 9.26 13.31
CA GLN A 281 8.55 10.35 14.15
C GLN A 281 8.77 9.94 15.63
N SER A 282 8.34 8.74 16.03
CA SER A 282 8.27 8.36 17.45
C SER A 282 9.56 7.75 18.04
N GLY A 283 10.65 7.66 17.26
CA GLY A 283 11.96 7.13 17.70
C GLY A 283 12.01 5.60 17.88
N GLY A 284 10.89 4.91 17.65
CA GLY A 284 10.73 3.46 17.66
C GLY A 284 9.28 3.09 17.40
N THR A 285 9.00 1.92 16.84
CA THR A 285 7.64 1.61 16.38
C THR A 285 6.68 1.27 17.53
N LYS A 286 5.51 1.92 17.56
CA LYS A 286 4.34 1.54 18.37
C LYS A 286 3.59 0.34 17.79
N PHE A 287 3.93 -0.05 16.56
CA PHE A 287 3.33 -1.15 15.82
C PHE A 287 4.37 -2.26 15.54
N PRO A 288 4.89 -2.97 16.57
CA PRO A 288 5.92 -4.00 16.40
C PRO A 288 5.36 -5.33 15.84
N TYR A 289 4.72 -5.27 14.67
CA TYR A 289 4.07 -6.37 13.99
C TYR A 289 4.75 -6.69 12.66
N ILE A 290 4.67 -7.95 12.23
CA ILE A 290 4.98 -8.32 10.85
C ILE A 290 3.71 -8.07 10.03
N CYS A 291 3.72 -7.05 9.18
CA CYS A 291 2.58 -6.67 8.35
C CYS A 291 2.59 -7.43 7.01
N LEU A 292 1.57 -8.25 6.77
CA LEU A 292 1.37 -8.99 5.53
C LEU A 292 0.15 -8.44 4.80
N CYS A 293 0.38 -7.56 3.84
CA CYS A 293 -0.65 -6.85 3.10
C CYS A 293 -0.14 -6.48 1.70
N GLU A 294 -0.96 -5.89 0.85
CA GLU A 294 -0.53 -5.43 -0.48
C GLU A 294 0.68 -4.48 -0.33
N GLY A 295 1.70 -4.67 -1.15
CA GLY A 295 3.01 -4.01 -1.09
C GLY A 295 4.07 -4.77 -0.26
N ARG A 296 3.71 -5.79 0.51
CA ARG A 296 4.60 -6.47 1.48
C ARG A 296 4.87 -7.92 1.11
N LEU A 297 6.08 -8.40 1.39
CA LEU A 297 6.42 -9.81 1.22
C LEU A 297 5.65 -10.70 2.21
N LYS A 298 4.92 -11.70 1.70
CA LYS A 298 4.22 -12.71 2.53
C LYS A 298 5.13 -13.86 3.00
N TYR A 299 6.40 -13.82 2.62
CA TYR A 299 7.36 -14.92 2.80
C TYR A 299 8.72 -14.39 3.25
N THR A 300 9.45 -15.22 3.99
CA THR A 300 10.87 -15.03 4.25
C THR A 300 11.67 -15.89 3.27
N VAL A 301 12.63 -15.27 2.57
CA VAL A 301 13.61 -15.94 1.72
C VAL A 301 14.93 -16.06 2.49
N SER A 302 15.46 -17.26 2.59
CA SER A 302 16.74 -17.53 3.23
C SER A 302 17.56 -18.58 2.48
N VAL A 303 18.85 -18.63 2.77
CA VAL A 303 19.76 -19.70 2.35
C VAL A 303 20.41 -20.31 3.60
N ASN A 304 20.65 -21.62 3.58
CA ASN A 304 21.43 -22.26 4.63
C ASN A 304 22.91 -22.03 4.36
N VAL A 305 23.63 -21.58 5.38
CA VAL A 305 25.06 -21.27 5.28
C VAL A 305 25.81 -21.88 6.46
N LEU A 306 27.08 -22.22 6.23
CA LEU A 306 28.00 -22.60 7.29
C LEU A 306 28.80 -21.38 7.72
N LEU A 307 28.49 -20.82 8.89
CA LEU A 307 29.21 -19.67 9.45
C LEU A 307 30.00 -20.12 10.68
N LYS A 308 31.33 -20.05 10.61
CA LYS A 308 32.24 -20.52 11.68
C LYS A 308 31.91 -21.95 12.12
N GLU A 309 31.78 -22.85 11.14
CA GLU A 309 31.47 -24.28 11.33
C GLU A 309 30.11 -24.57 11.99
N ARG A 310 29.20 -23.58 11.99
CA ARG A 310 27.83 -23.75 12.48
C ARG A 310 26.84 -23.48 11.37
N GLU A 311 25.92 -24.42 11.17
CA GLU A 311 24.79 -24.22 10.27
C GLU A 311 23.92 -23.07 10.79
N SER A 312 23.59 -22.15 9.89
CA SER A 312 22.74 -21.00 10.15
C SER A 312 21.88 -20.68 8.94
N GLN A 313 20.74 -20.04 9.18
CA GLN A 313 19.90 -19.51 8.10
C GLN A 313 20.24 -18.04 7.89
N LEU A 314 20.77 -17.72 6.71
CA LEU A 314 20.98 -16.34 6.28
C LEU A 314 19.71 -15.85 5.60
N VAL A 315 19.01 -14.90 6.23
CA VAL A 315 17.80 -14.27 5.67
C VAL A 315 18.23 -13.25 4.62
N LEU A 316 17.71 -13.40 3.41
CA LEU A 316 17.96 -12.54 2.26
C LEU A 316 16.83 -11.53 2.02
N ALA A 317 15.61 -11.85 2.45
CA ALA A 317 14.48 -10.95 2.51
C ALA A 317 13.50 -11.47 3.57
N ALA A 318 13.02 -10.62 4.48
CA ALA A 318 12.08 -11.02 5.52
C ALA A 318 10.63 -10.75 5.11
N ALA A 319 9.72 -11.60 5.58
CA ALA A 319 8.29 -11.32 5.48
C ALA A 319 7.95 -9.99 6.17
N GLY A 320 7.08 -9.21 5.53
CA GLY A 320 6.69 -7.86 5.93
C GLY A 320 7.61 -6.74 5.43
N GLU A 321 8.69 -7.04 4.71
CA GLU A 321 9.42 -6.00 3.98
C GLU A 321 8.64 -5.53 2.75
N ASN A 322 8.84 -4.27 2.35
CA ASN A 322 8.35 -3.77 1.07
C ASN A 322 9.05 -4.54 -0.06
N TRP A 323 8.32 -5.21 -0.94
CA TRP A 323 8.94 -6.06 -1.96
C TRP A 323 9.89 -5.27 -2.89
N TYR A 324 9.57 -4.01 -3.16
CA TYR A 324 10.34 -3.14 -4.05
C TYR A 324 11.62 -2.58 -3.43
N GLU A 325 11.72 -2.60 -2.09
CA GLU A 325 12.92 -2.24 -1.33
C GLU A 325 13.71 -3.46 -0.86
N ALA A 326 13.08 -4.63 -0.82
CA ALA A 326 13.69 -5.89 -0.39
C ALA A 326 14.74 -6.35 -1.42
N ARG A 327 15.98 -5.89 -1.20
CA ARG A 327 17.14 -6.24 -2.01
C ARG A 327 18.28 -6.65 -1.11
N SER A 328 18.90 -7.78 -1.40
CA SER A 328 20.12 -8.23 -0.73
C SER A 328 21.17 -8.65 -1.74
N THR A 329 22.42 -8.46 -1.36
CA THR A 329 23.56 -8.96 -2.13
C THR A 329 24.57 -9.52 -1.14
N VAL A 330 24.93 -10.79 -1.32
CA VAL A 330 25.83 -11.52 -0.42
C VAL A 330 26.86 -12.29 -1.24
N GLU A 331 28.07 -12.42 -0.72
CA GLU A 331 29.07 -13.31 -1.29
C GLU A 331 29.12 -14.61 -0.49
N LEU A 332 29.06 -15.75 -1.19
CA LEU A 332 29.07 -17.09 -0.61
C LEU A 332 30.21 -17.91 -1.25
N LEU A 333 30.71 -18.90 -0.51
CA LEU A 333 31.58 -19.94 -1.08
C LEU A 333 30.74 -21.21 -1.24
N THR A 334 30.85 -21.84 -2.41
CA THR A 334 30.22 -23.14 -2.64
C THR A 334 30.94 -24.23 -1.85
N ASP A 335 30.20 -25.19 -1.30
CA ASP A 335 30.69 -26.35 -0.54
C ASP A 335 30.22 -27.61 -1.28
N ASP A 336 31.06 -28.09 -2.20
CA ASP A 336 30.86 -29.25 -3.08
C ASP A 336 29.46 -29.33 -3.74
N GLN A 337 28.96 -28.19 -4.23
CA GLN A 337 27.65 -28.08 -4.88
C GLN A 337 27.69 -27.12 -6.06
N ASP A 338 26.93 -27.46 -7.10
CA ASP A 338 26.73 -26.72 -8.34
C ASP A 338 25.39 -25.99 -8.38
N TYR A 339 24.78 -25.72 -7.22
CA TYR A 339 23.54 -24.97 -7.09
C TYR A 339 23.52 -24.12 -5.83
N VAL A 340 22.61 -23.12 -5.81
CA VAL A 340 22.21 -22.41 -4.60
C VAL A 340 20.78 -22.80 -4.24
N GLU A 341 20.58 -23.24 -3.00
CA GLU A 341 19.27 -23.63 -2.48
C GLU A 341 18.66 -22.52 -1.61
N PHE A 342 17.54 -21.98 -2.08
CA PHE A 342 16.72 -20.99 -1.37
C PHE A 342 15.58 -21.69 -0.63
N GLN A 343 15.37 -21.29 0.62
CA GLN A 343 14.21 -21.65 1.42
C GLN A 343 13.24 -20.47 1.47
N ILE A 344 12.01 -20.71 1.00
CA ILE A 344 10.91 -19.75 1.02
C ILE A 344 9.92 -20.22 2.07
N THR A 345 9.75 -19.45 3.14
CA THR A 345 8.87 -19.81 4.27
C THR A 345 7.72 -18.82 4.36
N SER A 346 6.49 -19.31 4.15
CA SER A 346 5.27 -18.52 4.35
C SER A 346 4.97 -18.35 5.84
N VAL A 347 4.64 -17.12 6.24
CA VAL A 347 4.29 -16.82 7.64
C VAL A 347 2.93 -17.41 8.02
N ASP A 348 1.95 -17.41 7.11
CA ASP A 348 0.59 -17.85 7.42
C ASP A 348 0.39 -19.36 7.21
N GLN A 349 1.02 -19.95 6.19
CA GLN A 349 0.68 -21.32 5.78
C GLN A 349 1.56 -22.41 6.38
N LYS A 350 2.62 -22.08 7.14
CA LYS A 350 3.71 -23.01 7.55
C LYS A 350 4.29 -23.82 6.38
N LYS A 351 4.00 -23.45 5.13
CA LYS A 351 4.53 -24.09 3.94
C LYS A 351 5.95 -23.61 3.74
N LYS A 352 6.84 -24.57 3.55
CA LYS A 352 8.22 -24.34 3.13
C LYS A 352 8.33 -24.82 1.70
N LYS A 353 8.84 -23.95 0.84
CA LYS A 353 9.18 -24.27 -0.54
C LYS A 353 10.70 -24.13 -0.67
N THR A 354 11.30 -25.12 -1.32
CA THR A 354 12.73 -25.11 -1.61
C THR A 354 12.91 -24.88 -3.10
N VAL A 355 13.78 -23.96 -3.47
CA VAL A 355 14.10 -23.65 -4.87
C VAL A 355 15.60 -23.77 -5.06
N LYS A 356 16.02 -24.59 -6.02
CA LYS A 356 17.43 -24.76 -6.39
C LYS A 356 17.68 -24.05 -7.71
N ILE A 357 18.69 -23.17 -7.72
CA ILE A 357 19.18 -22.50 -8.93
C ILE A 357 20.52 -23.11 -9.27
N GLN A 358 20.61 -23.76 -10.43
CA GLN A 358 21.83 -24.40 -10.91
C GLN A 358 22.85 -23.34 -11.35
N LEU A 359 24.12 -23.56 -11.06
CA LEU A 359 25.26 -22.72 -11.46
C LEU A 359 25.71 -23.08 -12.89
N GLU A 360 24.76 -23.10 -13.83
CA GLU A 360 25.03 -23.45 -15.22
C GLU A 360 26.07 -22.49 -15.84
N GLY A 361 27.09 -23.04 -16.48
CA GLY A 361 28.17 -22.27 -17.10
C GLY A 361 29.28 -21.83 -16.13
N PHE A 362 29.16 -22.10 -14.83
CA PHE A 362 30.25 -21.81 -13.88
C PHE A 362 31.43 -22.77 -14.08
N PRO A 363 32.67 -22.33 -13.83
CA PRO A 363 33.85 -23.18 -13.96
C PRO A 363 33.89 -24.25 -12.86
N VAL A 364 34.33 -25.45 -13.24
CA VAL A 364 34.59 -26.52 -12.29
C VAL A 364 35.92 -26.25 -11.58
N ARG A 365 35.88 -26.09 -10.26
CA ARG A 365 37.05 -25.81 -9.41
C ARG A 365 37.07 -26.76 -8.21
N PRO A 366 38.21 -26.89 -7.49
CA PRO A 366 38.24 -27.60 -6.22
C PRO A 366 37.20 -27.06 -5.23
N ASP A 367 36.83 -27.90 -4.26
CA ASP A 367 35.87 -27.51 -3.23
C ASP A 367 36.28 -26.22 -2.50
N ARG A 368 35.29 -25.38 -2.14
CA ARG A 368 35.46 -24.08 -1.46
C ARG A 368 36.33 -23.07 -2.18
N THR A 369 36.50 -23.20 -3.51
CA THR A 369 37.26 -22.26 -4.34
C THR A 369 36.42 -21.55 -5.41
N THR A 370 35.10 -21.65 -5.32
CA THR A 370 34.17 -20.83 -6.13
C THR A 370 33.41 -19.89 -5.20
N ARG A 371 33.81 -18.61 -5.21
CA ARG A 371 33.04 -17.55 -4.57
C ARG A 371 32.02 -17.04 -5.56
N ILE A 372 30.77 -16.98 -5.12
CA ILE A 372 29.66 -16.46 -5.90
C ILE A 372 29.11 -15.22 -5.21
N GLN A 373 28.68 -14.25 -6.00
CA GLN A 373 27.83 -13.16 -5.50
C GLN A 373 26.39 -13.50 -5.84
N VAL A 374 25.53 -13.58 -4.81
CA VAL A 374 24.09 -13.80 -4.94
C VAL A 374 23.38 -12.50 -4.66
N SER A 375 22.63 -12.01 -5.64
CA SER A 375 21.75 -10.84 -5.53
C SER A 375 20.30 -11.28 -5.60
N VAL A 376 19.50 -10.88 -4.62
CA VAL A 376 18.06 -11.16 -4.55
C VAL A 376 17.30 -9.85 -4.59
N GLY A 377 16.24 -9.81 -5.39
CA GLY A 377 15.23 -8.74 -5.41
C GLY A 377 13.87 -9.31 -5.83
N PHE A 378 12.89 -8.43 -6.03
CA PHE A 378 11.52 -8.84 -6.38
C PHE A 378 10.97 -7.95 -7.50
N LEU A 379 10.23 -8.57 -8.42
CA LEU A 379 9.51 -7.88 -9.49
C LEU A 379 8.10 -7.47 -9.05
N ASP A 380 7.52 -8.26 -8.15
CA ASP A 380 6.24 -8.06 -7.48
C ASP A 380 6.21 -8.90 -6.18
N GLU A 381 5.07 -8.95 -5.49
CA GLU A 381 4.89 -9.71 -4.23
C GLU A 381 5.05 -11.23 -4.36
N HIS A 382 5.01 -11.75 -5.58
CA HIS A 382 4.94 -13.17 -5.91
C HIS A 382 6.08 -13.63 -6.82
N THR A 383 6.98 -12.74 -7.23
CA THR A 383 8.04 -13.05 -8.18
C THR A 383 9.38 -12.54 -7.66
N MET A 384 10.20 -13.47 -7.18
CA MET A 384 11.58 -13.24 -6.76
C MET A 384 12.49 -13.27 -7.99
N SER A 385 13.41 -12.30 -8.12
CA SER A 385 14.47 -12.27 -9.12
C SER A 385 15.81 -12.52 -8.44
N VAL A 386 16.54 -13.52 -8.92
CA VAL A 386 17.86 -13.90 -8.41
C VAL A 386 18.90 -13.75 -9.50
N GLY A 387 20.01 -13.08 -9.18
CA GLY A 387 21.24 -13.08 -9.97
C GLY A 387 22.36 -13.76 -9.19
N ILE A 388 23.13 -14.62 -9.87
CA ILE A 388 24.31 -15.28 -9.30
C ILE A 388 25.47 -15.04 -10.25
N GLU A 389 26.59 -14.50 -9.76
CA GLU A 389 27.78 -14.18 -10.55
C GLU A 389 29.03 -14.84 -9.96
N ASP A 390 29.93 -15.35 -10.81
CA ASP A 390 31.23 -15.86 -10.38
C ASP A 390 32.15 -14.71 -9.95
N ARG A 391 32.67 -14.78 -8.72
CA ARG A 391 33.63 -13.82 -8.16
C ARG A 391 35.01 -14.45 -7.94
N GLY A 392 35.24 -15.64 -8.47
CA GLY A 392 36.52 -16.34 -8.40
C GLY A 392 36.93 -16.69 -6.96
N PHE A 393 38.22 -16.71 -6.68
CA PHE A 393 38.81 -16.91 -5.37
C PHE A 393 40.19 -16.21 -5.32
N GLY A 394 40.15 -14.89 -5.49
CA GLY A 394 41.35 -14.06 -5.64
C GLY A 394 42.17 -14.47 -6.87
N ASP A 395 43.49 -14.38 -6.74
CA ASP A 395 44.41 -14.66 -7.86
C ASP A 395 44.55 -16.17 -8.16
N ILE A 396 44.17 -17.03 -7.20
CA ILE A 396 44.27 -18.49 -7.34
C ILE A 396 43.28 -18.97 -8.41
N PHE A 397 42.06 -18.42 -8.38
CA PHE A 397 41.03 -18.70 -9.36
C PHE A 397 40.36 -17.39 -9.77
N PRO A 398 40.76 -16.76 -10.88
CA PRO A 398 40.17 -15.50 -11.31
C PRO A 398 38.65 -15.61 -11.53
N ALA A 399 37.95 -14.50 -11.29
CA ALA A 399 36.54 -14.37 -11.65
C ALA A 399 36.34 -14.57 -13.16
N THR A 400 35.21 -15.15 -13.52
CA THR A 400 34.76 -15.32 -14.91
C THR A 400 33.51 -14.48 -15.17
N ASP A 401 33.09 -14.40 -16.43
CA ASP A 401 31.82 -13.75 -16.80
C ASP A 401 30.60 -14.67 -16.59
N ALA A 402 30.80 -15.85 -15.96
CA ALA A 402 29.73 -16.79 -15.68
C ALA A 402 28.69 -16.16 -14.75
N SER A 403 27.44 -16.17 -15.20
CA SER A 403 26.32 -15.66 -14.43
C SER A 403 25.03 -16.40 -14.77
N VAL A 404 24.17 -16.53 -13.76
CA VAL A 404 22.82 -17.09 -13.88
C VAL A 404 21.84 -16.04 -13.38
N ARG A 405 20.75 -15.85 -14.13
CA ARG A 405 19.60 -15.04 -13.71
C ARG A 405 18.34 -15.87 -13.79
N GLN A 406 17.56 -15.88 -12.73
CA GLN A 406 16.33 -16.65 -12.68
C GLN A 406 15.24 -15.90 -11.93
N GLU A 407 14.05 -15.88 -12.53
CA GLU A 407 12.82 -15.44 -11.91
C GLU A 407 12.09 -16.65 -11.33
N VAL A 408 11.61 -16.51 -10.10
CA VAL A 408 11.00 -17.58 -9.32
C VAL A 408 9.67 -17.09 -8.78
N MET A 409 8.59 -17.68 -9.27
CA MET A 409 7.26 -17.48 -8.68
C MET A 409 7.21 -18.17 -7.31
N ILE A 410 6.89 -17.43 -6.25
CA ILE A 410 6.97 -17.87 -4.85
C ILE A 410 5.64 -18.34 -4.28
#